data_AF-A0A2N4XH03-F1
#
_entry.id   AF-A0A2N4XH03-F1
#
_cell.length_a   1.000
_cell.length_b   1.000
_cell.length_c   1.000
_cell.angle_alpha   90.00
_cell.angle_beta   90.00
_cell.angle_gamma   90.00
#
_symmetry.space_group_name_H-M   'P 1'
#
loop_
_entity.id
_entity.type
_entity.pdbx_description
1 polymer ?
#
loop_
_entity_poly.entity_id
_entity_poly.type
_entity_poly.pdbx_seq_one_letter_code
_entity_poly.pdbx_strand_id
1 'polypeptide(L)'
;METTISLDEILVLGNIPENLHGVFMRIANGLIQKAEYPKEKVLRLFAEMLANPKKFANSKNKVTNLAKELYLLQKQGNKVELSEEGKNYLPEEIPHFAIDRKEKQKEGMFQLATATIPYKIYGAEHIEEGAVAQMETAMSLPVAVAGALMPDAHQGYGLPIGGVLATNANTVIPYAVGVDIACRMCLSVFDLPGDFLKRQPGLLKKALVENTKFGMGGETAHKFDETIMDKAEWQATKVIRDLKDKAYRQLGTSGTGNHFVEWGIVEVFADDDLMGIPKGEYLALLSHSGSRGFGGAVANHYSQIARQKTRLPKEAAHLAWLDMNTEEGQEYWIAMNLAGDYASANHHEIHKKIAKALGEKPIKMVENHHNFAWKEVLADGTEVIVHRKGATPAGRNDLGIIPGSMTDPGFVVRGKGEAEALNSASHGAGRLMSRKKALSSVTNSALKKVLAEKNVYLIGGDLDEAPMVYKNIEAVIASQTELVDVLARFTPKIVRMADAQTTRKEGRED
;
A
#
# COMPACT_ATOMS: atom_id res chain seq x y z
N MET A 1 24.92 16.06 -14.34
CA MET A 1 25.82 15.15 -15.07
C MET A 1 26.54 14.32 -14.03
N GLU A 2 26.04 13.13 -13.70
CA GLU A 2 26.87 12.18 -12.97
C GLU A 2 27.82 11.52 -13.98
N THR A 3 29.09 11.76 -13.72
CA THR A 3 30.28 11.30 -14.40
C THR A 3 30.24 9.80 -14.67
N THR A 4 30.79 9.40 -15.83
CA THR A 4 31.10 8.01 -16.16
C THR A 4 31.83 7.31 -15.02
N ILE A 5 31.63 5.99 -14.91
CA ILE A 5 32.45 5.15 -14.03
C ILE A 5 33.78 4.84 -14.72
N SER A 6 34.89 5.01 -14.01
CA SER A 6 36.23 4.73 -14.52
C SER A 6 36.53 3.24 -14.44
N LEU A 7 37.57 2.81 -15.18
CA LEU A 7 38.05 1.44 -15.09
C LEU A 7 38.59 1.16 -13.68
N ASP A 8 39.29 2.12 -13.08
CA ASP A 8 39.83 2.00 -11.72
C ASP A 8 38.73 1.75 -10.70
N GLU A 9 37.60 2.47 -10.79
CA GLU A 9 36.41 2.24 -9.93
C GLU A 9 35.87 0.81 -10.06
N ILE A 10 35.95 0.20 -11.24
CA ILE A 10 35.53 -1.19 -11.47
C ILE A 10 36.57 -2.19 -10.94
N LEU A 11 37.86 -1.91 -11.13
CA LEU A 11 38.95 -2.79 -10.69
C LEU A 11 39.10 -2.83 -9.17
N VAL A 12 38.59 -1.82 -8.46
CA VAL A 12 38.38 -1.89 -7.00
C VAL A 12 37.59 -3.13 -6.61
N LEU A 13 36.66 -3.62 -7.43
CA LEU A 13 35.85 -4.79 -7.09
C LEU A 13 36.65 -6.10 -7.00
N GLY A 14 37.75 -6.25 -7.76
CA GLY A 14 38.51 -7.49 -7.82
C GLY A 14 39.43 -7.58 -9.03
N ASN A 15 40.20 -8.67 -9.11
CA ASN A 15 41.18 -8.89 -10.18
C ASN A 15 40.52 -9.31 -11.51
N ILE A 16 39.83 -8.38 -12.16
CA ILE A 16 39.09 -8.61 -13.41
C ILE A 16 40.10 -8.76 -14.58
N PRO A 17 40.00 -9.82 -15.40
CA PRO A 17 40.86 -10.02 -16.57
C PRO A 17 40.79 -8.87 -17.58
N GLU A 18 41.94 -8.49 -18.15
CA GLU A 18 42.05 -7.37 -19.12
C GLU A 18 41.11 -7.50 -20.31
N ASN A 19 40.90 -8.73 -20.80
CA ASN A 19 39.98 -9.00 -21.91
C ASN A 19 38.51 -8.70 -21.58
N LEU A 20 38.15 -8.56 -20.30
CA LEU A 20 36.81 -8.20 -19.84
C LEU A 20 36.66 -6.71 -19.48
N HIS A 21 37.75 -5.94 -19.35
CA HIS A 21 37.72 -4.53 -18.95
C HIS A 21 36.78 -3.70 -19.83
N GLY A 22 36.91 -3.83 -21.15
CA GLY A 22 36.06 -3.12 -22.10
C GLY A 22 34.58 -3.52 -22.01
N VAL A 23 34.28 -4.78 -21.66
CA VAL A 23 32.91 -5.27 -21.51
C VAL A 23 32.26 -4.70 -20.24
N PHE A 24 32.98 -4.74 -19.13
CA PHE A 24 32.55 -4.13 -17.86
C PHE A 24 32.28 -2.64 -18.04
N MET A 25 33.23 -1.88 -18.60
CA MET A 25 33.09 -0.45 -18.84
C MET A 25 31.89 -0.09 -19.72
N ARG A 26 31.69 -0.85 -20.81
CA ARG A 26 30.55 -0.65 -21.71
C ARG A 26 29.22 -0.89 -21.02
N ILE A 27 29.12 -1.97 -20.23
CA ILE A 27 27.89 -2.30 -19.49
C ILE A 27 27.63 -1.26 -18.40
N ALA A 28 28.66 -0.88 -17.64
CA ALA A 28 28.57 0.06 -16.54
C ALA A 28 28.09 1.45 -17.03
N ASN A 29 28.72 1.97 -18.08
CA ASN A 29 28.30 3.23 -18.69
C ASN A 29 26.90 3.13 -19.33
N GLY A 30 26.54 1.97 -19.89
CA GLY A 30 25.18 1.71 -20.35
C GLY A 30 24.15 1.74 -19.21
N LEU A 31 24.49 1.20 -18.05
CA LEU A 31 23.63 1.23 -16.85
C LEU A 31 23.50 2.66 -16.30
N ILE A 32 24.58 3.42 -16.21
CA ILE A 32 24.53 4.80 -15.71
C ILE A 32 23.78 5.70 -16.69
N GLN A 33 24.17 5.71 -17.96
CA GLN A 33 23.67 6.69 -18.92
C GLN A 33 22.30 6.36 -19.49
N LYS A 34 22.01 5.07 -19.73
CA LYS A 34 20.75 4.65 -20.35
C LYS A 34 19.74 4.11 -19.36
N ALA A 35 20.20 3.48 -18.27
CA ALA A 35 19.31 2.97 -17.24
C ALA A 35 19.13 3.92 -16.05
N GLU A 36 19.90 5.01 -16.01
CA GLU A 36 19.93 5.98 -14.90
C GLU A 36 20.25 5.32 -13.56
N TYR A 37 21.12 4.30 -13.55
CA TYR A 37 21.56 3.68 -12.31
C TYR A 37 22.61 4.57 -11.63
N PRO A 38 22.48 4.87 -10.33
CA PRO A 38 23.57 5.48 -9.55
C PRO A 38 24.83 4.62 -9.64
N LYS A 39 26.02 5.25 -9.61
CA LYS A 39 27.31 4.54 -9.69
C LYS A 39 27.41 3.41 -8.66
N GLU A 40 27.04 3.70 -7.42
CA GLU A 40 27.07 2.74 -6.31
C GLU A 40 26.21 1.50 -6.59
N LYS A 41 25.03 1.69 -7.18
CA LYS A 41 24.15 0.58 -7.60
C LYS A 41 24.79 -0.30 -8.67
N VAL A 42 25.56 0.31 -9.58
CA VAL A 42 26.30 -0.44 -10.61
C VAL A 42 27.44 -1.25 -9.99
N LEU A 43 28.20 -0.65 -9.07
CA LEU A 43 29.28 -1.32 -8.34
C LEU A 43 28.75 -2.48 -7.49
N ARG A 44 27.66 -2.28 -6.75
CA ARG A 44 26.97 -3.35 -6.00
C ARG A 44 26.50 -4.49 -6.91
N LEU A 45 25.87 -4.18 -8.04
CA LEU A 45 25.43 -5.18 -9.02
C LEU A 45 26.61 -6.02 -9.54
N PHE A 46 27.75 -5.39 -9.83
CA PHE A 46 28.95 -6.08 -10.27
C PHE A 46 29.60 -6.90 -9.16
N ALA A 47 29.64 -6.38 -7.92
CA ALA A 47 30.14 -7.11 -6.77
C ALA A 47 29.34 -8.41 -6.54
N GLU A 48 28.01 -8.32 -6.53
CA GLU A 48 27.13 -9.49 -6.40
C GLU A 48 27.31 -10.50 -7.54
N MET A 49 27.50 -10.01 -8.77
CA MET A 49 27.74 -10.87 -9.93
C MET A 49 29.09 -11.59 -9.84
N LEU A 50 30.16 -10.92 -9.42
CA LEU A 50 31.47 -11.53 -9.21
C LEU A 50 31.43 -12.56 -8.08
N ALA A 51 30.71 -12.28 -6.99
CA ALA A 51 30.52 -13.23 -5.90
C ALA A 51 29.72 -14.49 -6.30
N ASN A 52 28.69 -14.35 -7.13
CA ASN A 52 27.85 -15.47 -7.58
C ASN A 52 27.49 -15.41 -9.07
N PRO A 53 28.44 -15.67 -9.99
CA PRO A 53 28.21 -15.56 -11.44
C PRO A 53 27.07 -16.47 -11.94
N LYS A 54 26.94 -17.66 -11.34
CA LYS A 54 25.91 -18.66 -11.69
C LYS A 54 24.49 -18.11 -11.54
N LYS A 55 24.21 -17.37 -10.46
CA LYS A 55 22.90 -16.75 -10.21
C LYS A 55 22.50 -15.81 -11.33
N PHE A 56 23.43 -14.96 -11.77
CA PHE A 56 23.19 -13.95 -12.80
C PHE A 56 23.19 -14.54 -14.22
N ALA A 57 23.98 -15.59 -14.47
CA ALA A 57 24.04 -16.27 -15.76
C ALA A 57 22.70 -16.94 -16.15
N ASN A 58 21.94 -17.41 -15.16
CA ASN A 58 20.62 -18.04 -15.34
C ASN A 58 19.45 -17.04 -15.26
N SER A 59 19.72 -15.78 -14.95
CA SER A 59 18.72 -14.72 -14.85
C SER A 59 18.63 -13.94 -16.17
N LYS A 60 17.46 -13.41 -16.54
CA LYS A 60 17.33 -12.44 -17.66
C LYS A 60 17.51 -11.01 -17.12
N ASN A 61 18.73 -10.48 -17.18
CA ASN A 61 19.06 -9.13 -16.73
C ASN A 61 20.12 -8.47 -17.64
N LYS A 62 20.50 -7.23 -17.34
CA LYS A 62 21.44 -6.44 -18.16
C LYS A 62 22.90 -6.92 -18.09
N VAL A 63 23.23 -7.81 -17.15
CA VAL A 63 24.57 -8.37 -16.95
C VAL A 63 24.64 -9.86 -17.28
N THR A 64 23.55 -10.49 -17.75
CA THR A 64 23.46 -11.95 -17.99
C THR A 64 24.59 -12.49 -18.86
N ASN A 65 24.96 -11.79 -19.94
CA ASN A 65 26.00 -12.27 -20.85
C ASN A 65 27.38 -12.20 -20.20
N LEU A 66 27.68 -11.11 -19.49
CA LEU A 66 28.93 -10.98 -18.73
C LEU A 66 28.99 -12.03 -17.60
N ALA A 67 27.88 -12.27 -16.91
CA ALA A 67 27.78 -13.31 -15.89
C ALA A 67 27.99 -14.72 -16.45
N LYS A 68 27.53 -15.01 -17.67
CA LYS A 68 27.80 -16.28 -18.36
C LYS A 68 29.29 -16.45 -18.65
N GLU A 69 29.96 -15.41 -19.12
CA GLU A 69 31.41 -15.43 -19.36
C GLU A 69 32.19 -15.66 -18.04
N LEU A 70 31.86 -14.93 -16.99
CA LEU A 70 32.45 -15.10 -15.66
C LEU A 70 32.20 -16.50 -15.08
N TYR A 71 30.99 -17.04 -15.26
CA TYR A 71 30.64 -18.39 -14.82
C TYR A 71 31.41 -19.48 -15.58
N LEU A 72 31.67 -19.29 -16.87
CA LEU A 72 32.50 -20.19 -17.67
C LEU A 72 33.97 -20.12 -17.23
N LEU A 73 34.51 -18.92 -16.99
CA LEU A 73 35.86 -18.74 -16.45
C LEU A 73 36.01 -19.42 -15.09
N GLN A 74 35.02 -19.26 -14.20
CA GLN A 74 34.98 -19.92 -12.91
C GLN A 74 35.00 -21.46 -13.05
N LYS A 75 34.26 -22.03 -14.02
CA LYS A 75 34.31 -23.48 -14.30
C LYS A 75 35.65 -23.96 -14.83
N GLN A 76 36.42 -23.09 -15.46
CA GLN A 76 37.77 -23.37 -15.98
C GLN A 76 38.87 -23.16 -14.93
N GLY A 77 38.52 -22.83 -13.68
CA GLY A 77 39.47 -22.57 -12.58
C GLY A 77 39.94 -21.11 -12.48
N ASN A 78 39.52 -20.24 -13.39
CA ASN A 78 39.87 -18.83 -13.43
C ASN A 78 38.79 -17.97 -12.76
N LYS A 79 38.57 -18.19 -11.46
CA LYS A 79 37.59 -17.43 -10.69
C LYS A 79 38.10 -16.00 -10.47
N VAL A 80 37.28 -15.02 -10.83
CA VAL A 80 37.52 -13.61 -10.45
C VAL A 80 37.07 -13.44 -9.00
N GLU A 81 38.01 -13.26 -8.09
CA GLU A 81 37.71 -13.03 -6.67
C GLU A 81 37.48 -11.56 -6.38
N LEU A 82 36.55 -11.28 -5.47
CA LEU A 82 36.34 -9.94 -4.96
C LEU A 82 37.55 -9.54 -4.10
N SER A 83 38.00 -8.29 -4.25
CA SER A 83 38.94 -7.67 -3.31
C SER A 83 38.25 -7.41 -1.96
N GLU A 84 39.01 -7.03 -0.93
CA GLU A 84 38.42 -6.59 0.35
C GLU A 84 37.52 -5.37 0.19
N GLU A 85 37.91 -4.42 -0.67
CA GLU A 85 37.10 -3.24 -0.99
C GLU A 85 35.86 -3.63 -1.80
N GLY A 86 35.98 -4.61 -2.70
CA GLY A 86 34.89 -5.18 -3.48
C GLY A 86 33.84 -5.87 -2.61
N LYS A 87 34.25 -6.49 -1.50
CA LYS A 87 33.32 -7.08 -0.52
C LYS A 87 32.46 -6.02 0.18
N ASN A 88 32.95 -4.79 0.36
CA ASN A 88 32.15 -3.70 0.94
C ASN A 88 30.97 -3.28 0.05
N TYR A 89 30.99 -3.65 -1.24
CA TYR A 89 29.88 -3.44 -2.16
C TYR A 89 28.91 -4.62 -2.22
N LEU A 90 29.20 -5.74 -1.55
CA LEU A 90 28.19 -6.78 -1.34
C LEU A 90 27.14 -6.25 -0.37
N PRO A 91 25.87 -6.62 -0.54
CA PRO A 91 24.91 -6.42 0.55
C PRO A 91 25.49 -7.09 1.80
N GLU A 92 25.39 -6.42 2.94
CA GLU A 92 25.61 -7.07 4.23
C GLU A 92 24.88 -8.42 4.22
N GLU A 93 25.48 -9.48 4.76
CA GLU A 93 24.79 -10.77 4.87
C GLU A 93 23.42 -10.49 5.49
N ILE A 94 22.38 -10.61 4.66
CA ILE A 94 21.02 -10.31 5.10
C ILE A 94 20.81 -11.24 6.30
N PRO A 95 20.59 -10.68 7.51
CA PRO A 95 20.45 -11.50 8.70
C PRO A 95 19.47 -12.62 8.39
N HIS A 96 19.83 -13.86 8.73
CA HIS A 96 18.90 -14.97 8.56
C HIS A 96 17.66 -14.63 9.38
N PHE A 97 16.55 -14.34 8.71
CA PHE A 97 15.32 -14.02 9.40
C PHE A 97 14.87 -15.30 10.11
N ALA A 98 15.09 -15.35 11.42
CA ALA A 98 14.72 -16.47 12.25
C ALA A 98 13.30 -16.23 12.78
N ILE A 99 12.37 -17.10 12.41
CA ILE A 99 11.08 -17.17 13.09
C ILE A 99 11.35 -17.95 14.39
N ASP A 100 11.28 -17.27 15.53
CA ASP A 100 11.57 -17.84 16.84
C ASP A 100 10.61 -18.97 17.26
N ARG A 101 9.45 -19.07 16.60
CA ARG A 101 8.37 -19.99 16.98
C ARG A 101 8.32 -21.21 16.07
N LYS A 102 8.45 -22.40 16.67
CA LYS A 102 8.42 -23.69 15.97
C LYS A 102 7.10 -24.45 16.10
N GLU A 103 6.22 -24.03 17.00
CA GLU A 103 4.95 -24.72 17.22
C GLU A 103 3.88 -24.26 16.23
N LYS A 104 3.27 -25.21 15.52
CA LYS A 104 2.16 -24.95 14.61
C LYS A 104 0.85 -24.82 15.37
N GLN A 105 -0.02 -23.95 14.88
CA GLN A 105 -1.38 -23.83 15.38
C GLN A 105 -2.12 -25.15 15.19
N LYS A 106 -2.76 -25.61 16.26
CA LYS A 106 -3.62 -26.79 16.23
C LYS A 106 -4.98 -26.41 15.63
N GLU A 107 -5.62 -27.36 14.97
CA GLU A 107 -6.99 -27.17 14.53
C GLU A 107 -7.94 -27.16 15.74
N GLY A 108 -8.87 -26.20 15.76
CA GLY A 108 -9.87 -26.05 16.81
C GLY A 108 -11.22 -25.66 16.23
N MET A 109 -12.30 -26.13 16.88
CA MET A 109 -13.68 -25.72 16.59
C MET A 109 -14.15 -24.77 17.68
N PHE A 110 -14.68 -23.62 17.28
CA PHE A 110 -15.11 -22.57 18.17
C PHE A 110 -16.57 -22.20 17.88
N GLN A 111 -17.28 -21.78 18.93
CA GLN A 111 -18.64 -21.27 18.83
C GLN A 111 -18.65 -19.77 19.11
N LEU A 112 -19.67 -19.08 18.61
CA LEU A 112 -19.92 -17.69 18.94
C LEU A 112 -20.48 -17.59 20.36
N ALA A 113 -20.11 -16.52 21.06
CA ALA A 113 -20.70 -16.16 22.34
C ALA A 113 -22.19 -15.83 22.15
N THR A 114 -23.00 -16.11 23.16
CA THR A 114 -24.45 -15.85 23.14
C THR A 114 -24.76 -14.37 23.35
N ALA A 115 -23.91 -13.64 24.07
CA ALA A 115 -24.00 -12.19 24.26
C ALA A 115 -22.88 -11.51 23.48
N THR A 116 -23.22 -10.44 22.75
CA THR A 116 -22.26 -9.60 22.04
C THR A 116 -21.61 -8.62 23.01
N ILE A 117 -20.33 -8.33 22.79
CA ILE A 117 -19.65 -7.24 23.51
C ILE A 117 -20.21 -5.90 22.98
N PRO A 118 -20.66 -4.98 23.86
CA PRO A 118 -21.12 -3.66 23.43
C PRO A 118 -20.03 -2.87 22.69
N TYR A 119 -20.42 -2.09 21.69
CA TYR A 119 -19.52 -1.25 20.92
C TYR A 119 -20.22 0.04 20.47
N LYS A 120 -19.43 1.05 20.13
CA LYS A 120 -19.93 2.36 19.67
C LYS A 120 -20.12 2.36 18.15
N ILE A 121 -21.25 2.92 17.71
CA ILE A 121 -21.56 3.18 16.30
C ILE A 121 -21.61 4.69 16.09
N TYR A 122 -20.84 5.18 15.13
CA TYR A 122 -20.84 6.58 14.73
C TYR A 122 -21.61 6.72 13.42
N GLY A 123 -22.56 7.66 13.33
CA GLY A 123 -23.39 7.88 12.13
C GLY A 123 -24.30 6.70 11.75
N ALA A 124 -24.97 6.10 12.74
CA ALA A 124 -25.80 4.90 12.57
C ALA A 124 -26.88 5.04 11.48
N GLU A 125 -27.44 6.23 11.28
CA GLU A 125 -28.42 6.56 10.25
C GLU A 125 -27.92 6.38 8.81
N HIS A 126 -26.62 6.25 8.62
CA HIS A 126 -25.97 6.09 7.32
C HIS A 126 -25.41 4.68 7.09
N ILE A 127 -25.61 3.76 8.02
CA ILE A 127 -25.03 2.41 8.00
C ILE A 127 -26.13 1.39 7.71
N GLU A 128 -25.86 0.48 6.76
CA GLU A 128 -26.81 -0.57 6.40
C GLU A 128 -26.83 -1.72 7.43
N GLU A 129 -27.99 -2.38 7.59
CA GLU A 129 -28.17 -3.49 8.53
C GLU A 129 -27.17 -4.63 8.32
N GLY A 130 -26.77 -4.90 7.08
CA GLY A 130 -25.78 -5.92 6.75
C GLY A 130 -24.40 -5.64 7.36
N ALA A 131 -23.99 -4.37 7.42
CA ALA A 131 -22.73 -3.98 8.06
C ALA A 131 -22.81 -4.14 9.58
N VAL A 132 -23.93 -3.75 10.18
CA VAL A 132 -24.19 -3.93 11.62
C VAL A 132 -24.18 -5.42 11.98
N ALA A 133 -24.88 -6.27 11.21
CA ALA A 133 -24.91 -7.72 11.44
C ALA A 133 -23.51 -8.37 11.36
N GLN A 134 -22.65 -7.89 10.44
CA GLN A 134 -21.24 -8.32 10.37
C GLN A 134 -20.46 -7.90 11.61
N MET A 135 -20.69 -6.69 12.11
CA MET A 135 -20.06 -6.21 13.34
C MET A 135 -20.55 -7.00 14.57
N GLU A 136 -21.85 -7.28 14.70
CA GLU A 136 -22.38 -8.14 15.77
C GLU A 136 -21.75 -9.54 15.75
N THR A 137 -21.57 -10.11 14.56
CA THR A 137 -20.89 -11.41 14.41
C THR A 137 -19.44 -11.32 14.88
N ALA A 138 -18.73 -10.24 14.55
CA ALA A 138 -17.36 -10.01 15.01
C ALA A 138 -17.28 -9.82 16.53
N MET A 139 -18.22 -9.09 17.12
CA MET A 139 -18.30 -8.86 18.56
C MET A 139 -18.82 -10.05 19.36
N SER A 140 -19.27 -11.11 18.67
CA SER A 140 -19.61 -12.41 19.27
C SER A 140 -18.45 -13.40 19.27
N LEU A 141 -17.29 -13.05 18.71
CA LEU A 141 -16.13 -13.94 18.71
C LEU A 141 -15.60 -14.11 20.14
N PRO A 142 -15.18 -15.32 20.55
CA PRO A 142 -14.61 -15.55 21.87
C PRO A 142 -13.27 -14.83 22.11
N VAL A 143 -12.67 -14.30 21.05
CA VAL A 143 -11.40 -13.55 21.06
C VAL A 143 -11.58 -12.04 21.02
N ALA A 144 -12.80 -11.55 20.78
CA ALA A 144 -13.11 -10.13 20.74
C ALA A 144 -12.98 -9.51 22.14
N VAL A 145 -12.51 -8.27 22.19
CA VAL A 145 -12.29 -7.50 23.43
C VAL A 145 -13.04 -6.18 23.37
N ALA A 146 -12.94 -5.46 22.25
CA ALA A 146 -13.63 -4.19 22.03
C ALA A 146 -13.85 -3.96 20.53
N GLY A 147 -14.69 -3.00 20.18
CA GLY A 147 -14.92 -2.65 18.79
C GLY A 147 -15.57 -1.28 18.62
N ALA A 148 -15.57 -0.82 17.37
CA ALA A 148 -16.25 0.39 16.96
C ALA A 148 -16.66 0.28 15.47
N LEU A 149 -17.72 0.99 15.09
CA LEU A 149 -18.20 1.05 13.72
C LEU A 149 -18.24 2.51 13.23
N MET A 150 -17.51 2.80 12.16
CA MET A 150 -17.32 4.14 11.62
C MET A 150 -18.49 4.58 10.70
N PRO A 151 -18.72 5.89 10.47
CA PRO A 151 -19.88 6.37 9.71
C PRO A 151 -19.92 5.95 8.24
N ASP A 152 -18.77 5.64 7.66
CA ASP A 152 -18.61 5.13 6.30
C ASP A 152 -18.86 3.62 6.19
N ALA A 153 -19.26 2.96 7.28
CA ALA A 153 -19.37 1.52 7.32
C ALA A 153 -20.40 0.94 6.35
N HIS A 154 -20.02 -0.14 5.69
CA HIS A 154 -20.86 -0.85 4.73
C HIS A 154 -20.46 -2.32 4.64
N GLN A 155 -21.35 -3.15 4.12
CA GLN A 155 -21.20 -4.58 4.08
C GLN A 155 -19.99 -4.99 3.24
N GLY A 156 -19.17 -5.87 3.79
CA GLY A 156 -18.00 -6.47 3.13
C GLY A 156 -17.96 -7.99 3.35
N TYR A 157 -16.79 -8.51 3.70
CA TYR A 157 -16.57 -9.93 4.02
C TYR A 157 -15.91 -10.08 5.39
N GLY A 158 -16.49 -10.87 6.30
CA GLY A 158 -15.99 -10.95 7.67
C GLY A 158 -16.30 -9.65 8.42
N LEU A 159 -15.26 -8.91 8.81
CA LEU A 159 -15.42 -7.56 9.38
C LEU A 159 -15.99 -6.62 8.30
N PRO A 160 -17.00 -5.77 8.62
CA PRO A 160 -17.50 -4.80 7.66
C PRO A 160 -16.40 -3.78 7.32
N ILE A 161 -16.49 -3.18 6.14
CA ILE A 161 -15.66 -2.02 5.82
C ILE A 161 -16.16 -0.87 6.71
N GLY A 162 -15.29 -0.08 7.31
CA GLY A 162 -15.60 0.86 8.40
C GLY A 162 -15.61 0.21 9.79
N GLY A 163 -15.28 -1.08 9.90
CA GLY A 163 -15.21 -1.80 11.17
C GLY A 163 -13.84 -1.70 11.83
N VAL A 164 -13.84 -1.58 13.16
CA VAL A 164 -12.66 -1.67 14.02
C VAL A 164 -12.90 -2.74 15.07
N LEU A 165 -12.02 -3.74 15.13
CA LEU A 165 -12.14 -4.87 16.05
C LEU A 165 -10.83 -5.06 16.84
N ALA A 166 -10.89 -4.89 18.15
CA ALA A 166 -9.84 -5.29 19.06
C ALA A 166 -10.06 -6.74 19.51
N THR A 167 -9.05 -7.58 19.33
CA THR A 167 -8.98 -8.93 19.91
C THR A 167 -7.92 -8.98 21.00
N ASN A 168 -7.85 -10.08 21.75
CA ASN A 168 -6.74 -10.31 22.69
C ASN A 168 -5.36 -10.17 21.98
N ALA A 169 -4.32 -9.85 22.76
CA ALA A 169 -2.97 -9.49 22.28
C ALA A 169 -2.28 -10.52 21.36
N ASN A 170 -2.78 -11.77 21.32
CA ASN A 170 -2.19 -12.84 20.56
C ASN A 170 -3.07 -13.34 19.41
N THR A 171 -4.13 -12.62 19.04
CA THR A 171 -5.04 -13.05 18.00
C THR A 171 -4.97 -12.11 16.81
N VAL A 172 -4.76 -12.65 15.61
CA VAL A 172 -4.82 -11.86 14.38
C VAL A 172 -5.78 -12.51 13.37
N ILE A 173 -6.69 -11.73 12.80
CA ILE A 173 -7.71 -12.17 11.85
C ILE A 173 -7.37 -11.60 10.47
N PRO A 174 -6.81 -12.39 9.54
CA PRO A 174 -6.36 -11.88 8.24
C PRO A 174 -7.45 -11.16 7.43
N TYR A 175 -8.69 -11.67 7.43
CA TYR A 175 -9.81 -11.03 6.71
C TYR A 175 -10.36 -9.77 7.39
N ALA A 176 -10.09 -9.58 8.69
CA ALA A 176 -10.40 -8.35 9.42
C ALA A 176 -9.37 -7.25 9.13
N VAL A 177 -8.22 -7.57 8.56
CA VAL A 177 -7.32 -6.61 7.91
C VAL A 177 -7.82 -6.27 6.50
N GLY A 178 -8.28 -7.29 5.78
CA GLY A 178 -8.79 -7.16 4.40
C GLY A 178 -7.85 -7.75 3.35
N VAL A 179 -8.37 -7.91 2.13
CA VAL A 179 -7.65 -8.56 1.03
C VAL A 179 -6.56 -7.68 0.42
N ASP A 180 -6.73 -6.35 0.42
CA ASP A 180 -5.68 -5.41 0.09
C ASP A 180 -5.03 -4.90 1.37
N ILE A 181 -4.11 -5.72 1.91
CA ILE A 181 -3.36 -5.40 3.12
C ILE A 181 -2.63 -4.07 2.92
N ALA A 182 -2.74 -3.20 3.92
CA ALA A 182 -2.12 -1.89 3.94
C ALA A 182 -2.50 -1.00 2.75
N CYS A 183 -3.72 -1.17 2.21
CA CYS A 183 -4.34 -0.12 1.43
C CYS A 183 -4.27 1.20 2.21
N ARG A 184 -3.82 2.25 1.54
CA ARG A 184 -3.43 3.53 2.15
C ARG A 184 -3.71 4.70 1.22
N MET A 185 -3.83 5.86 1.85
CA MET A 185 -3.86 7.15 1.18
C MET A 185 -2.49 7.83 1.30
N CYS A 186 -2.09 8.57 0.27
CA CYS A 186 -0.93 9.45 0.32
C CYS A 186 -1.23 10.76 -0.41
N LEU A 187 -1.12 11.88 0.30
CA LEU A 187 -1.26 13.23 -0.20
C LEU A 187 0.11 13.90 -0.23
N SER A 188 0.51 14.48 -1.36
CA SER A 188 1.63 15.41 -1.46
C SER A 188 1.13 16.80 -1.79
N VAL A 189 1.49 17.78 -0.97
CA VAL A 189 1.23 19.20 -1.22
C VAL A 189 2.49 19.84 -1.78
N PHE A 190 2.35 20.63 -2.84
CA PHE A 190 3.46 21.32 -3.51
C PHE A 190 3.41 22.82 -3.20
N ASP A 191 4.56 23.50 -3.22
CA ASP A 191 4.64 24.97 -3.11
C ASP A 191 4.26 25.65 -4.44
N LEU A 192 3.07 25.30 -4.92
CA LEU A 192 2.46 25.83 -6.12
C LEU A 192 1.03 26.24 -5.77
N PRO A 193 0.58 27.42 -6.19
CA PRO A 193 -0.79 27.87 -5.91
C PRO A 193 -1.81 26.97 -6.61
N GLY A 194 -3.01 26.84 -6.02
CA GLY A 194 -4.08 25.99 -6.55
C GLY A 194 -4.51 26.31 -7.99
N ASP A 195 -4.36 27.57 -8.42
CA ASP A 195 -4.65 28.01 -9.80
C ASP A 195 -3.68 27.45 -10.85
N PHE A 196 -2.53 26.88 -10.43
CA PHE A 196 -1.59 26.19 -11.31
C PHE A 196 -2.28 25.09 -12.12
N LEU A 197 -3.28 24.43 -11.52
CA LEU A 197 -4.08 23.41 -12.19
C LEU A 197 -4.81 23.93 -13.43
N LYS A 198 -5.28 25.18 -13.39
CA LYS A 198 -5.94 25.87 -14.52
C LYS A 198 -4.91 26.37 -15.54
N ARG A 199 -3.72 26.76 -15.08
CA ARG A 199 -2.64 27.28 -15.94
C ARG A 199 -1.92 26.18 -16.72
N GLN A 200 -1.75 25.00 -16.14
CA GLN A 200 -0.97 23.89 -16.71
C GLN A 200 -1.71 22.54 -16.75
N PRO A 201 -3.00 22.46 -17.17
CA PRO A 201 -3.76 21.22 -17.14
C PRO A 201 -3.19 20.13 -18.05
N GLY A 202 -2.56 20.52 -19.18
CA GLY A 202 -1.90 19.59 -20.10
C GLY A 202 -0.70 18.89 -19.46
N LEU A 203 0.16 19.65 -18.76
CA LEU A 203 1.31 19.11 -18.04
C LEU A 203 0.87 18.12 -16.96
N LEU A 204 -0.12 18.48 -16.14
CA LEU A 204 -0.61 17.63 -15.05
C LEU A 204 -1.24 16.32 -15.56
N LYS A 205 -2.03 16.39 -16.65
CA LYS A 205 -2.58 15.20 -17.31
C LYS A 205 -1.47 14.29 -17.84
N LYS A 206 -0.49 14.87 -18.55
CA LYS A 206 0.66 14.14 -19.09
C LYS A 206 1.46 13.47 -17.96
N ALA A 207 1.72 14.19 -16.88
CA ALA A 207 2.43 13.67 -15.71
C ALA A 207 1.71 12.44 -15.13
N LEU A 208 0.39 12.49 -14.95
CA LEU A 208 -0.37 11.31 -14.52
C LEU A 208 -0.23 10.16 -15.53
N VAL A 209 -0.51 10.38 -16.81
CA VAL A 209 -0.55 9.33 -17.84
C VAL A 209 0.79 8.60 -17.99
N GLU A 210 1.89 9.36 -18.00
CA GLU A 210 3.22 8.82 -18.28
C GLU A 210 3.86 8.17 -17.06
N ASN A 211 3.58 8.66 -15.84
CA ASN A 211 4.30 8.29 -14.62
C ASN A 211 3.52 7.37 -13.68
N THR A 212 2.26 7.04 -13.99
CA THR A 212 1.50 6.04 -13.22
C THR A 212 1.12 4.85 -14.09
N LYS A 213 0.91 3.70 -13.43
CA LYS A 213 0.52 2.45 -14.07
C LYS A 213 -0.65 1.82 -13.31
N PHE A 214 -1.72 1.55 -14.05
CA PHE A 214 -2.95 0.94 -13.58
C PHE A 214 -3.18 -0.40 -14.28
N GLY A 215 -4.11 -1.19 -13.77
CA GLY A 215 -4.40 -2.54 -14.25
C GLY A 215 -3.85 -3.62 -13.31
N MET A 216 -4.49 -4.79 -13.36
CA MET A 216 -4.03 -5.97 -12.62
C MET A 216 -2.72 -6.44 -13.26
N GLY A 217 -1.73 -6.79 -12.44
CA GLY A 217 -0.42 -7.18 -12.94
C GLY A 217 0.40 -6.05 -13.58
N GLY A 218 -0.02 -4.78 -13.49
CA GLY A 218 0.74 -3.66 -14.01
C GLY A 218 2.17 -3.63 -13.45
N GLU A 219 3.13 -3.25 -14.28
CA GLU A 219 4.55 -3.21 -13.93
C GLU A 219 5.18 -1.86 -14.32
N THR A 220 6.17 -1.42 -13.54
CA THR A 220 6.98 -0.25 -13.86
C THR A 220 8.33 -0.67 -14.42
N ALA A 221 8.79 -0.03 -15.50
CA ALA A 221 10.12 -0.29 -16.06
C ALA A 221 11.25 0.30 -15.21
N HIS A 222 11.03 1.51 -14.67
CA HIS A 222 12.01 2.27 -13.90
C HIS A 222 11.53 2.42 -12.44
N LYS A 223 12.46 2.32 -11.49
CA LYS A 223 12.24 2.49 -10.06
C LYS A 223 13.29 3.45 -9.51
N PHE A 224 12.87 4.46 -8.77
CA PHE A 224 13.79 5.42 -8.16
C PHE A 224 14.26 4.97 -6.78
N ASP A 225 13.40 4.30 -6.02
CA ASP A 225 13.73 3.75 -4.72
C ASP A 225 13.33 2.28 -4.64
N GLU A 226 14.31 1.39 -4.46
CA GLU A 226 14.09 -0.04 -4.29
C GLU A 226 14.57 -0.56 -2.92
N THR A 227 14.90 0.34 -1.99
CA THR A 227 15.43 -0.02 -0.65
C THR A 227 14.49 -0.94 0.13
N ILE A 228 13.18 -0.81 -0.10
CA ILE A 228 12.18 -1.73 0.47
C ILE A 228 12.47 -3.20 0.13
N MET A 229 13.12 -3.48 -1.00
CA MET A 229 13.45 -4.83 -1.43
C MET A 229 14.67 -5.42 -0.72
N ASP A 230 15.43 -4.60 0.00
CA ASP A 230 16.61 -5.03 0.77
C ASP A 230 16.24 -5.53 2.18
N LYS A 231 14.97 -5.36 2.60
CA LYS A 231 14.46 -5.85 3.88
C LYS A 231 14.66 -7.36 4.08
N ALA A 232 15.12 -7.76 5.27
CA ALA A 232 15.42 -9.15 5.61
C ALA A 232 14.17 -10.03 5.64
N GLU A 233 13.02 -9.43 5.94
CA GLU A 233 11.69 -10.05 5.97
C GLU A 233 11.33 -10.68 4.62
N TRP A 234 11.88 -10.20 3.50
CA TRP A 234 11.70 -10.85 2.21
C TRP A 234 12.23 -12.30 2.18
N GLN A 235 13.08 -12.68 3.13
CA GLN A 235 13.60 -14.04 3.31
C GLN A 235 12.91 -14.84 4.42
N ALA A 236 11.98 -14.24 5.16
CA ALA A 236 11.38 -14.81 6.38
C ALA A 236 10.67 -16.14 6.14
N THR A 237 9.85 -16.22 5.09
CA THR A 237 9.09 -17.43 4.77
C THR A 237 9.21 -17.77 3.30
N LYS A 238 8.91 -19.02 2.95
CA LYS A 238 8.82 -19.42 1.54
C LYS A 238 7.78 -18.56 0.79
N VAL A 239 6.62 -18.32 1.40
CA VAL A 239 5.52 -17.52 0.82
C VAL A 239 5.98 -16.12 0.47
N ILE A 240 6.67 -15.43 1.40
CA ILE A 240 7.17 -14.08 1.16
C ILE A 240 8.25 -14.09 0.08
N ARG A 241 9.22 -15.03 0.14
CA ARG A 241 10.29 -15.14 -0.86
C ARG A 241 9.75 -15.33 -2.28
N ASP A 242 8.79 -16.23 -2.46
CA ASP A 242 8.20 -16.52 -3.76
C ASP A 242 7.48 -15.30 -4.36
N LEU A 243 7.02 -14.37 -3.51
CA LEU A 243 6.31 -13.16 -3.94
C LEU A 243 7.22 -11.94 -4.14
N LYS A 244 8.51 -12.00 -3.75
CA LYS A 244 9.45 -10.87 -3.83
C LYS A 244 9.57 -10.31 -5.25
N ASP A 245 9.73 -11.18 -6.25
CA ASP A 245 9.85 -10.76 -7.65
C ASP A 245 8.57 -10.10 -8.17
N LYS A 246 7.41 -10.62 -7.76
CA LYS A 246 6.11 -10.03 -8.10
C LYS A 246 5.97 -8.65 -7.48
N ALA A 247 6.32 -8.50 -6.20
CA ALA A 247 6.33 -7.22 -5.50
C ALA A 247 7.26 -6.22 -6.20
N TYR A 248 8.49 -6.63 -6.53
CA TYR A 248 9.43 -5.76 -7.25
C TYR A 248 8.83 -5.24 -8.56
N ARG A 249 8.26 -6.11 -9.40
CA ARG A 249 7.70 -5.70 -10.70
C ARG A 249 6.55 -4.70 -10.55
N GLN A 250 5.73 -4.85 -9.50
CA GLN A 250 4.56 -4.02 -9.21
C GLN A 250 4.87 -2.75 -8.41
N LEU A 251 6.12 -2.52 -7.99
CA LEU A 251 6.50 -1.34 -7.22
C LEU A 251 6.28 -0.05 -8.04
N GLY A 252 5.61 0.93 -7.44
CA GLY A 252 5.22 2.19 -8.08
C GLY A 252 3.99 2.07 -8.99
N THR A 253 3.07 1.14 -8.71
CA THR A 253 1.83 0.95 -9.47
C THR A 253 0.59 1.20 -8.63
N SER A 254 -0.49 1.63 -9.27
CA SER A 254 -1.75 1.97 -8.61
C SER A 254 -2.72 0.81 -8.59
N GLY A 255 -2.76 -0.02 -9.63
CA GLY A 255 -3.67 -1.16 -9.67
C GLY A 255 -5.05 -0.91 -10.24
N THR A 256 -6.07 -1.49 -9.61
CA THR A 256 -7.46 -1.58 -10.08
C THR A 256 -8.45 -1.34 -8.93
N GLY A 257 -9.75 -1.35 -9.23
CA GLY A 257 -10.80 -1.10 -8.23
C GLY A 257 -10.91 0.38 -7.91
N ASN A 258 -11.04 0.70 -6.62
CA ASN A 258 -11.15 2.07 -6.11
C ASN A 258 -9.80 2.80 -6.02
N HIS A 259 -8.72 2.24 -6.57
CA HIS A 259 -7.40 2.85 -6.57
C HIS A 259 -7.31 3.97 -7.61
N PHE A 260 -6.67 5.08 -7.23
CA PHE A 260 -6.56 6.26 -8.07
C PHE A 260 -5.26 7.03 -7.81
N VAL A 261 -4.95 7.93 -8.74
CA VAL A 261 -3.99 9.01 -8.56
C VAL A 261 -4.59 10.25 -9.17
N GLU A 262 -4.69 11.32 -8.40
CA GLU A 262 -5.42 12.51 -8.80
C GLU A 262 -4.74 13.81 -8.38
N TRP A 263 -4.82 14.80 -9.27
CA TRP A 263 -4.51 16.18 -8.96
C TRP A 263 -5.76 16.89 -8.44
N GLY A 264 -5.55 17.69 -7.40
CA GLY A 264 -6.58 18.54 -6.84
C GLY A 264 -5.99 19.79 -6.20
N ILE A 265 -6.86 20.53 -5.55
CA ILE A 265 -6.52 21.73 -4.78
C ILE A 265 -6.71 21.40 -3.31
N VAL A 266 -5.68 21.62 -2.49
CA VAL A 266 -5.79 21.59 -1.03
C VAL A 266 -5.98 23.01 -0.54
N GLU A 267 -7.11 23.26 0.10
CA GLU A 267 -7.38 24.48 0.85
C GLU A 267 -7.06 24.24 2.33
N VAL A 268 -5.97 24.84 2.81
CA VAL A 268 -5.59 24.85 4.23
C VAL A 268 -6.33 25.97 4.93
N PHE A 269 -7.08 25.65 5.98
CA PHE A 269 -8.03 26.60 6.58
C PHE A 269 -7.38 27.60 7.54
N ALA A 270 -6.33 27.19 8.24
CA ALA A 270 -5.62 27.98 9.24
C ALA A 270 -4.15 27.53 9.34
N ASP A 271 -3.32 28.43 9.89
CA ASP A 271 -1.96 28.07 10.26
C ASP A 271 -2.02 27.08 11.44
N ASP A 272 -1.40 25.92 11.25
CA ASP A 272 -1.46 24.81 12.18
C ASP A 272 -0.13 24.05 12.20
N ASP A 273 0.40 23.79 13.39
CA ASP A 273 1.72 23.17 13.54
C ASP A 273 1.79 21.75 12.96
N LEU A 274 0.69 20.99 13.05
CA LEU A 274 0.64 19.63 12.53
C LEU A 274 0.55 19.62 11.00
N MET A 275 -0.23 20.53 10.41
CA MET A 275 -0.26 20.71 8.96
C MET A 275 1.10 21.23 8.46
N GLY A 276 1.69 22.20 9.15
CA GLY A 276 3.01 22.76 8.83
C GLY A 276 3.07 23.49 7.49
N ILE A 277 1.93 23.91 6.96
CA ILE A 277 1.80 24.72 5.75
C ILE A 277 0.94 25.94 6.10
N PRO A 278 1.28 27.16 5.64
CA PRO A 278 0.44 28.33 5.85
C PRO A 278 -0.98 28.16 5.28
N LYS A 279 -1.92 28.93 5.80
CA LYS A 279 -3.26 29.08 5.23
C LYS A 279 -3.18 29.46 3.75
N GLY A 280 -3.87 28.71 2.88
CA GLY A 280 -3.89 28.99 1.45
C GLY A 280 -4.38 27.83 0.60
N GLU A 281 -4.41 28.05 -0.72
CA GLU A 281 -4.76 27.03 -1.72
C GLU A 281 -3.51 26.56 -2.47
N TYR A 282 -3.27 25.25 -2.44
CA TYR A 282 -2.08 24.62 -3.00
C TYR A 282 -2.45 23.54 -4.01
N LEU A 283 -1.60 23.34 -5.01
CA LEU A 283 -1.64 22.15 -5.84
C LEU A 283 -1.27 20.93 -4.99
N ALA A 284 -2.05 19.86 -5.11
CA ALA A 284 -1.76 18.62 -4.41
C ALA A 284 -2.03 17.39 -5.26
N LEU A 285 -1.25 16.34 -4.99
CA LEU A 285 -1.39 15.02 -5.58
C LEU A 285 -1.88 14.06 -4.50
N LEU A 286 -3.02 13.43 -4.72
CA LEU A 286 -3.53 12.37 -3.87
C LEU A 286 -3.43 11.04 -4.60
N SER A 287 -2.99 9.99 -3.92
CA SER A 287 -3.05 8.63 -4.42
C SER A 287 -3.66 7.67 -3.41
N HIS A 288 -4.34 6.67 -3.95
CA HIS A 288 -4.95 5.56 -3.23
C HIS A 288 -4.50 4.25 -3.89
N SER A 289 -3.79 3.43 -3.12
CA SER A 289 -3.31 2.11 -3.53
C SER A 289 -2.94 1.32 -2.28
N GLY A 290 -2.41 0.11 -2.46
CA GLY A 290 -2.03 -0.76 -1.36
C GLY A 290 -0.79 -1.58 -1.69
N SER A 291 -0.68 -2.72 -1.04
CA SER A 291 0.46 -3.63 -1.20
C SER A 291 0.39 -4.52 -2.45
N ARG A 292 -0.56 -4.22 -3.35
CA ARG A 292 -0.69 -4.80 -4.69
C ARG A 292 -0.86 -6.32 -4.63
N GLY A 293 -0.39 -7.02 -5.65
CA GLY A 293 -0.52 -8.46 -5.73
C GLY A 293 0.33 -9.23 -4.71
N PHE A 294 1.22 -8.55 -3.96
CA PHE A 294 1.92 -9.14 -2.82
C PHE A 294 0.97 -9.30 -1.64
N GLY A 295 0.38 -8.22 -1.12
CA GLY A 295 -0.55 -8.34 0.00
C GLY A 295 -1.82 -9.11 -0.32
N GLY A 296 -2.33 -9.01 -1.56
CA GLY A 296 -3.45 -9.86 -2.00
C GLY A 296 -3.14 -11.35 -1.91
N ALA A 297 -1.91 -11.76 -2.27
CA ALA A 297 -1.50 -13.16 -2.17
C ALA A 297 -1.28 -13.60 -0.71
N VAL A 298 -0.70 -12.71 0.13
CA VAL A 298 -0.52 -12.93 1.57
C VAL A 298 -1.88 -13.10 2.25
N ALA A 299 -2.82 -12.16 2.03
CA ALA A 299 -4.16 -12.20 2.60
C ALA A 299 -4.87 -13.51 2.23
N ASN A 300 -4.86 -13.88 0.95
CA ASN A 300 -5.50 -15.11 0.49
C ASN A 300 -4.89 -16.37 1.12
N HIS A 301 -3.55 -16.45 1.17
CA HIS A 301 -2.85 -17.59 1.73
C HIS A 301 -3.17 -17.78 3.23
N TYR A 302 -2.92 -16.75 4.04
CA TYR A 302 -3.06 -16.85 5.49
C TYR A 302 -4.53 -16.87 5.93
N SER A 303 -5.45 -16.29 5.17
CA SER A 303 -6.89 -16.46 5.44
C SER A 303 -7.39 -17.88 5.21
N GLN A 304 -6.82 -18.60 4.22
CA GLN A 304 -7.14 -20.02 4.03
C GLN A 304 -6.61 -20.85 5.21
N ILE A 305 -5.38 -20.59 5.65
CA ILE A 305 -4.80 -21.24 6.84
C ILE A 305 -5.65 -20.93 8.07
N ALA A 306 -6.00 -19.67 8.30
CA ALA A 306 -6.82 -19.29 9.46
C ALA A 306 -8.14 -20.07 9.50
N ARG A 307 -8.85 -20.15 8.36
CA ARG A 307 -10.08 -20.96 8.25
C ARG A 307 -9.85 -22.46 8.43
N GLN A 308 -8.66 -22.97 8.12
CA GLN A 308 -8.30 -24.36 8.35
C GLN A 308 -8.07 -24.65 9.83
N LYS A 309 -7.31 -23.78 10.50
CA LYS A 309 -6.92 -23.93 11.90
C LYS A 309 -8.03 -23.56 12.88
N THR A 310 -8.87 -22.61 12.51
CA THR A 310 -9.92 -22.06 13.37
C THR A 310 -11.26 -22.23 12.67
N ARG A 311 -11.99 -23.30 13.02
CA ARG A 311 -13.32 -23.59 12.48
C ARG A 311 -14.37 -22.84 13.28
N LEU A 312 -15.10 -21.97 12.57
CA LEU A 312 -16.21 -21.18 13.09
C LEU A 312 -17.52 -21.55 12.37
N PRO A 313 -18.68 -21.17 12.92
CA PRO A 313 -19.94 -21.18 12.20
C PRO A 313 -19.86 -20.43 10.87
N LYS A 314 -20.76 -20.75 9.92
CA LYS A 314 -20.68 -20.29 8.53
C LYS A 314 -20.67 -18.76 8.43
N GLU A 315 -21.49 -18.10 9.22
CA GLU A 315 -21.63 -16.66 9.34
C GLU A 315 -20.33 -15.98 9.80
N ALA A 316 -19.51 -16.66 10.61
CA ALA A 316 -18.26 -16.15 11.17
C ALA A 316 -17.01 -16.75 10.49
N ALA A 317 -17.16 -17.55 9.43
CA ALA A 317 -16.05 -18.27 8.82
C ALA A 317 -14.93 -17.34 8.31
N HIS A 318 -15.27 -16.13 7.85
CA HIS A 318 -14.29 -15.12 7.44
C HIS A 318 -13.62 -14.38 8.61
N LEU A 319 -14.00 -14.68 9.86
CA LEU A 319 -13.39 -14.11 11.07
C LEU A 319 -12.47 -15.13 11.77
N ALA A 320 -12.13 -16.23 11.09
CA ALA A 320 -11.16 -17.19 11.58
C ALA A 320 -9.79 -16.52 11.77
N TRP A 321 -9.14 -16.84 12.90
CA TRP A 321 -7.90 -16.20 13.32
C TRP A 321 -6.69 -17.13 13.31
N LEU A 322 -5.52 -16.50 13.35
CA LEU A 322 -4.24 -17.11 13.65
C LEU A 322 -3.79 -16.67 15.05
N ASP A 323 -3.22 -17.59 15.81
CA ASP A 323 -2.61 -17.30 17.10
C ASP A 323 -1.18 -16.81 16.86
N MET A 324 -0.89 -15.59 17.27
CA MET A 324 0.43 -14.97 17.23
C MET A 324 1.46 -15.77 18.04
N ASN A 325 1.04 -16.72 18.86
CA ASN A 325 1.95 -17.62 19.55
C ASN A 325 2.45 -18.80 18.73
N THR A 326 2.01 -18.95 17.49
CA THR A 326 2.36 -20.08 16.62
C THR A 326 3.18 -19.64 15.42
N GLU A 327 3.74 -20.62 14.69
CA GLU A 327 4.44 -20.41 13.42
C GLU A 327 3.55 -19.63 12.44
N GLU A 328 2.32 -20.11 12.17
CA GLU A 328 1.44 -19.49 11.17
C GLU A 328 1.04 -18.04 11.52
N GLY A 329 0.81 -17.74 12.81
CA GLY A 329 0.50 -16.37 13.24
C GLY A 329 1.70 -15.43 13.08
N GLN A 330 2.91 -15.88 13.44
CA GLN A 330 4.12 -15.09 13.24
C GLN A 330 4.41 -14.86 11.75
N GLU A 331 4.29 -15.90 10.93
CA GLU A 331 4.47 -15.77 9.49
C GLU A 331 3.53 -14.73 8.87
N TYR A 332 2.24 -14.77 9.23
CA TYR A 332 1.28 -13.77 8.77
C TYR A 332 1.64 -12.36 9.25
N TRP A 333 2.01 -12.22 10.52
CA TRP A 333 2.36 -10.92 11.09
C TRP A 333 3.54 -10.28 10.38
N ILE A 334 4.59 -11.06 10.08
CA ILE A 334 5.75 -10.60 9.32
C ILE A 334 5.33 -10.19 7.90
N ALA A 335 4.55 -11.03 7.23
CA ALA A 335 4.09 -10.76 5.86
C ALA A 335 3.19 -9.52 5.80
N MET A 336 2.30 -9.33 6.78
CA MET A 336 1.42 -8.18 6.89
C MET A 336 2.22 -6.89 7.11
N ASN A 337 3.19 -6.89 8.03
CA ASN A 337 4.04 -5.73 8.29
C ASN A 337 4.89 -5.36 7.07
N LEU A 338 5.50 -6.35 6.42
CA LEU A 338 6.23 -6.13 5.17
C LEU A 338 5.32 -5.57 4.06
N ALA A 339 4.06 -6.01 3.98
CA ALA A 339 3.07 -5.46 3.06
C ALA A 339 2.73 -4.00 3.40
N GLY A 340 2.68 -3.66 4.70
CA GLY A 340 2.61 -2.30 5.24
C GLY A 340 3.68 -1.38 4.69
N ASP A 341 4.93 -1.79 4.87
CA ASP A 341 6.10 -1.05 4.42
C ASP A 341 6.16 -0.94 2.89
N TYR A 342 5.86 -2.03 2.20
CA TYR A 342 5.81 -2.08 0.75
C TYR A 342 4.73 -1.14 0.18
N ALA A 343 3.56 -1.05 0.82
CA ALA A 343 2.54 -0.10 0.42
C ALA A 343 3.04 1.35 0.55
N SER A 344 3.74 1.72 1.64
CA SER A 344 4.33 3.07 1.79
C SER A 344 5.32 3.35 0.66
N ALA A 345 6.28 2.44 0.45
CA ALA A 345 7.28 2.57 -0.61
C ALA A 345 6.64 2.66 -2.01
N ASN A 346 5.55 1.95 -2.26
CA ASN A 346 4.80 2.01 -3.51
C ASN A 346 4.21 3.40 -3.76
N HIS A 347 3.63 4.03 -2.74
CA HIS A 347 3.14 5.42 -2.85
C HIS A 347 4.27 6.42 -3.01
N HIS A 348 5.34 6.30 -2.24
CA HIS A 348 6.51 7.18 -2.37
C HIS A 348 7.11 7.09 -3.76
N GLU A 349 7.19 5.90 -4.34
CA GLU A 349 7.67 5.71 -5.71
C GLU A 349 6.75 6.39 -6.75
N ILE A 350 5.42 6.29 -6.61
CA ILE A 350 4.45 7.00 -7.46
C ILE A 350 4.64 8.52 -7.34
N HIS A 351 4.71 9.03 -6.11
CA HIS A 351 4.81 10.45 -5.82
C HIS A 351 6.17 11.03 -6.27
N LYS A 352 7.27 10.32 -6.04
CA LYS A 352 8.62 10.70 -6.50
C LYS A 352 8.67 10.80 -8.03
N LYS A 353 8.05 9.86 -8.75
CA LYS A 353 7.97 9.90 -10.22
C LYS A 353 7.23 11.13 -10.74
N ILE A 354 6.07 11.41 -10.16
CA ILE A 354 5.26 12.56 -10.57
C ILE A 354 5.93 13.88 -10.18
N ALA A 355 6.49 13.98 -8.97
CA ALA A 355 7.21 15.16 -8.51
C ALA A 355 8.42 15.47 -9.40
N LYS A 356 9.21 14.45 -9.76
CA LYS A 356 10.33 14.60 -10.72
C LYS A 356 9.86 15.08 -12.09
N ALA A 357 8.74 14.55 -12.59
CA ALA A 357 8.17 14.97 -13.87
C ALA A 357 7.59 16.40 -13.84
N LEU A 358 7.12 16.85 -12.67
CA LEU A 358 6.67 18.23 -12.44
C LEU A 358 7.85 19.20 -12.26
N GLY A 359 9.04 18.70 -11.88
CA GLY A 359 10.20 19.52 -11.54
C GLY A 359 10.15 20.11 -10.14
N GLU A 360 9.29 19.56 -9.27
CA GLU A 360 8.97 20.12 -7.96
C GLU A 360 9.21 19.11 -6.84
N LYS A 361 9.27 19.60 -5.60
CA LYS A 361 9.32 18.77 -4.39
C LYS A 361 8.09 19.03 -3.53
N PRO A 362 7.44 17.99 -2.97
CA PRO A 362 6.39 18.20 -1.98
C PRO A 362 6.92 18.94 -0.76
N ILE A 363 6.19 19.95 -0.29
CA ILE A 363 6.46 20.64 0.99
C ILE A 363 5.84 19.91 2.19
N LYS A 364 4.84 19.06 1.93
CA LYS A 364 4.23 18.19 2.92
C LYS A 364 3.77 16.90 2.28
N MET A 365 3.91 15.81 3.04
CA MET A 365 3.30 14.53 2.72
C MET A 365 2.44 14.08 3.90
N VAL A 366 1.23 13.63 3.63
CA VAL A 366 0.31 13.04 4.61
C VAL A 366 -0.03 11.64 4.14
N GLU A 367 0.11 10.64 5.00
CA GLU A 367 -0.23 9.26 4.68
C GLU A 367 -0.87 8.55 5.86
N ASN A 368 -1.82 7.68 5.57
CA ASN A 368 -2.51 6.89 6.59
C ASN A 368 -2.95 5.53 6.01
N HIS A 369 -2.82 4.50 6.84
CA HIS A 369 -3.34 3.16 6.54
C HIS A 369 -4.86 3.13 6.77
N HIS A 370 -5.56 2.27 6.04
CA HIS A 370 -6.96 1.98 6.34
C HIS A 370 -7.34 0.49 6.30
N ASN A 371 -6.39 -0.40 6.01
CA ASN A 371 -6.54 -1.86 6.10
C ASN A 371 -5.33 -2.46 6.78
N PHE A 372 -5.34 -2.61 8.11
CA PHE A 372 -4.18 -3.13 8.84
C PHE A 372 -4.54 -3.59 10.24
N ALA A 373 -3.60 -4.25 10.93
CA ALA A 373 -3.71 -4.57 12.34
C ALA A 373 -2.48 -4.10 13.13
N TRP A 374 -2.71 -3.59 14.34
CA TRP A 374 -1.66 -3.07 15.21
C TRP A 374 -1.74 -3.67 16.61
N LYS A 375 -0.59 -3.81 17.25
CA LYS A 375 -0.53 -4.02 18.70
C LYS A 375 -0.79 -2.69 19.38
N GLU A 376 -1.82 -2.63 20.21
CA GLU A 376 -2.21 -1.43 20.94
C GLU A 376 -2.54 -1.76 22.40
N VAL A 377 -2.68 -0.70 23.19
CA VAL A 377 -3.08 -0.79 24.60
C VAL A 377 -4.35 0.04 24.77
N LEU A 378 -5.40 -0.59 25.28
CA LEU A 378 -6.66 0.08 25.59
C LEU A 378 -6.50 1.05 26.78
N ALA A 379 -7.49 1.92 26.98
CA ALA A 379 -7.46 2.90 28.07
C ALA A 379 -7.36 2.28 29.48
N ASP A 380 -7.78 1.03 29.64
CA ASP A 380 -7.70 0.27 30.89
C ASP A 380 -6.36 -0.50 31.06
N GLY A 381 -5.43 -0.37 30.10
CA GLY A 381 -4.14 -1.05 30.10
C GLY A 381 -4.14 -2.42 29.42
N THR A 382 -5.26 -2.88 28.87
CA THR A 382 -5.34 -4.18 28.19
C THR A 382 -4.58 -4.16 26.86
N GLU A 383 -3.61 -5.07 26.69
CA GLU A 383 -2.94 -5.29 25.41
C GLU A 383 -3.87 -6.00 24.42
N VAL A 384 -3.95 -5.48 23.20
CA VAL A 384 -4.87 -5.96 22.16
C VAL A 384 -4.22 -5.93 20.78
N ILE A 385 -4.79 -6.70 19.85
CA ILE A 385 -4.58 -6.50 18.42
C ILE A 385 -5.79 -5.77 17.85
N VAL A 386 -5.60 -4.53 17.41
CA VAL A 386 -6.65 -3.70 16.80
C VAL A 386 -6.60 -3.88 15.29
N HIS A 387 -7.66 -4.46 14.73
CA HIS A 387 -7.89 -4.63 13.30
C HIS A 387 -8.73 -3.47 12.79
N ARG A 388 -8.26 -2.78 11.75
CA ARG A 388 -9.02 -1.75 11.05
C ARG A 388 -9.19 -2.16 9.59
N LYS A 389 -10.43 -2.19 9.11
CA LYS A 389 -10.77 -2.46 7.72
C LYS A 389 -11.66 -1.36 7.18
N GLY A 390 -11.13 -0.57 6.24
CA GLY A 390 -11.74 0.69 5.87
C GLY A 390 -11.92 1.63 7.07
N ALA A 391 -10.96 1.66 7.98
CA ALA A 391 -10.93 2.60 9.09
C ALA A 391 -9.47 3.00 9.31
N THR A 392 -9.23 4.26 9.68
CA THR A 392 -7.88 4.80 9.79
C THR A 392 -7.53 5.14 11.24
N PRO A 393 -6.26 5.00 11.67
CA PRO A 393 -5.82 5.52 12.96
C PRO A 393 -6.14 7.02 13.09
N ALA A 394 -6.68 7.37 14.25
CA ALA A 394 -7.08 8.71 14.65
C ALA A 394 -6.74 8.93 16.13
N GLY A 395 -5.57 8.44 16.55
CA GLY A 395 -4.96 8.79 17.82
C GLY A 395 -4.75 10.29 17.94
N ARG A 396 -4.53 10.77 19.17
CA ARG A 396 -4.39 12.20 19.41
C ARG A 396 -3.22 12.77 18.60
N ASN A 397 -3.54 13.71 17.70
CA ASN A 397 -2.62 14.33 16.75
C ASN A 397 -2.15 13.44 15.58
N ASP A 398 -2.76 12.29 15.36
CA ASP A 398 -2.54 11.53 14.12
C ASP A 398 -3.06 12.35 12.94
N LEU A 399 -2.21 12.55 11.94
CA LEU A 399 -2.56 13.26 10.71
C LEU A 399 -2.98 12.24 9.66
N GLY A 400 -4.15 12.44 9.05
CA GLY A 400 -4.67 11.54 8.02
C GLY A 400 -5.41 12.28 6.92
N ILE A 401 -5.79 11.55 5.87
CA ILE A 401 -6.70 12.02 4.84
C ILE A 401 -7.87 11.04 4.65
N ILE A 402 -9.08 11.60 4.58
CA ILE A 402 -10.34 10.90 4.37
C ILE A 402 -10.89 11.34 3.00
N PRO A 403 -10.67 10.58 1.91
CA PRO A 403 -11.20 10.90 0.58
C PRO A 403 -12.72 10.75 0.48
N GLY A 404 -13.34 11.56 -0.37
CA GLY A 404 -14.73 11.38 -0.80
C GLY A 404 -14.84 10.40 -1.97
N SER A 405 -15.04 10.95 -3.17
CA SER A 405 -15.14 10.23 -4.43
C SER A 405 -14.30 10.95 -5.49
N MET A 406 -14.28 10.44 -6.73
CA MET A 406 -13.60 11.13 -7.83
C MET A 406 -14.10 12.57 -8.09
N THR A 407 -15.26 12.97 -7.57
CA THR A 407 -15.77 14.35 -7.70
C THR A 407 -16.04 15.08 -6.38
N ASP A 408 -16.07 14.34 -5.27
CA ASP A 408 -16.39 14.88 -3.95
C ASP A 408 -15.10 15.20 -3.20
N PRO A 409 -15.13 16.16 -2.26
CA PRO A 409 -13.92 16.54 -1.53
C PRO A 409 -13.36 15.39 -0.68
N GLY A 410 -12.06 15.44 -0.43
CA GLY A 410 -11.42 14.76 0.69
C GLY A 410 -11.06 15.75 1.79
N PHE A 411 -10.75 15.24 2.97
CA PHE A 411 -10.43 16.07 4.14
C PHE A 411 -9.14 15.61 4.79
N VAL A 412 -8.21 16.55 5.01
CA VAL A 412 -7.06 16.32 5.87
C VAL A 412 -7.51 16.54 7.30
N VAL A 413 -7.26 15.55 8.15
CA VAL A 413 -7.82 15.47 9.49
C VAL A 413 -6.75 15.23 10.55
N ARG A 414 -7.03 15.71 11.76
CA ARG A 414 -6.29 15.42 12.99
C ARG A 414 -7.13 14.52 13.89
N GLY A 415 -6.57 13.38 14.31
CA GLY A 415 -7.21 12.50 15.29
C GLY A 415 -7.32 13.13 16.68
N LYS A 416 -8.44 12.87 17.36
CA LYS A 416 -8.70 13.31 18.74
C LYS A 416 -8.31 12.27 19.80
N GLY A 417 -8.08 11.03 19.39
CA GLY A 417 -7.78 9.92 20.31
C GLY A 417 -8.99 9.46 21.12
N GLU A 418 -10.15 9.34 20.47
CA GLU A 418 -11.37 8.84 21.12
C GLU A 418 -11.22 7.35 21.46
N ALA A 419 -11.31 7.03 22.75
CA ALA A 419 -11.06 5.70 23.28
C ALA A 419 -12.17 4.72 22.88
N GLU A 420 -13.45 5.14 22.86
CA GLU A 420 -14.56 4.30 22.43
C GLU A 420 -14.49 3.95 20.93
N ALA A 421 -13.77 4.76 20.15
CA ALA A 421 -13.47 4.48 18.74
C ALA A 421 -12.18 3.69 18.54
N LEU A 422 -11.51 3.27 19.62
CA LEU A 422 -10.19 2.63 19.57
C LEU A 422 -9.19 3.49 18.78
N ASN A 423 -9.20 4.80 19.04
CA ASN A 423 -8.37 5.77 18.33
C ASN A 423 -8.50 5.65 16.80
N SER A 424 -9.73 5.58 16.28
CA SER A 424 -9.98 5.36 14.85
C SER A 424 -11.00 6.34 14.28
N ALA A 425 -10.96 6.55 12.97
CA ALA A 425 -11.91 7.34 12.20
C ALA A 425 -12.27 6.63 10.88
N SER A 426 -13.25 7.18 10.16
CA SER A 426 -13.61 6.68 8.81
C SER A 426 -12.42 6.76 7.86
N HIS A 427 -12.37 5.89 6.85
CA HIS A 427 -11.33 5.95 5.82
C HIS A 427 -11.76 6.70 4.56
N GLY A 428 -13.05 6.93 4.35
CA GLY A 428 -13.56 7.62 3.16
C GLY A 428 -15.07 7.80 3.21
N ALA A 429 -15.72 7.95 2.05
CA ALA A 429 -17.17 8.08 1.99
C ALA A 429 -17.92 6.77 2.26
N GLY A 430 -17.33 5.62 1.94
CA GLY A 430 -18.00 4.31 1.98
C GLY A 430 -19.02 4.12 0.85
N ARG A 431 -19.30 2.87 0.48
CA ARG A 431 -20.21 2.56 -0.64
C ARG A 431 -21.66 2.51 -0.17
N LEU A 432 -22.58 2.95 -1.03
CA LEU A 432 -24.03 2.78 -0.89
C LEU A 432 -24.54 1.48 -1.51
N MET A 433 -23.74 0.85 -2.38
CA MET A 433 -24.14 -0.35 -3.11
C MET A 433 -22.94 -1.17 -3.59
N SER A 434 -23.20 -2.47 -3.80
CA SER A 434 -22.21 -3.38 -4.39
C SER A 434 -21.81 -2.94 -5.80
N ARG A 435 -20.61 -3.36 -6.21
CA ARG A 435 -20.09 -3.09 -7.57
C ARG A 435 -21.02 -3.61 -8.65
N LYS A 436 -21.56 -4.81 -8.45
CA LYS A 436 -22.55 -5.42 -9.36
C LYS A 436 -23.79 -4.53 -9.53
N LYS A 437 -24.35 -4.02 -8.42
CA LYS A 437 -25.52 -3.13 -8.46
C LYS A 437 -25.17 -1.78 -9.09
N ALA A 438 -23.99 -1.24 -8.83
CA ALA A 438 -23.52 -0.01 -9.46
C ALA A 438 -23.43 -0.16 -10.99
N LEU A 439 -22.78 -1.22 -11.49
CA LEU A 439 -22.65 -1.48 -12.93
C LEU A 439 -24.00 -1.62 -13.65
N SER A 440 -25.03 -2.11 -12.97
CA SER A 440 -26.37 -2.26 -13.55
C SER A 440 -27.28 -1.03 -13.39
N SER A 441 -26.96 -0.10 -12.49
CA SER A 441 -27.83 1.05 -12.15
C SER A 441 -27.27 2.40 -12.58
N VAL A 442 -25.95 2.50 -12.75
CA VAL A 442 -25.26 3.72 -13.16
C VAL A 442 -25.05 3.74 -14.67
N THR A 443 -25.24 4.90 -15.29
CA THR A 443 -25.01 5.09 -16.73
C THR A 443 -23.82 6.01 -17.00
N ASN A 444 -23.16 5.79 -18.13
CA ASN A 444 -22.07 6.66 -18.60
C ASN A 444 -22.51 8.13 -18.79
N SER A 445 -23.76 8.37 -19.19
CA SER A 445 -24.29 9.72 -19.35
C SER A 445 -24.44 10.44 -18.01
N ALA A 446 -24.93 9.74 -16.98
CA ALA A 446 -25.01 10.27 -15.61
C ALA A 446 -23.61 10.60 -15.06
N LEU A 447 -22.64 9.69 -15.21
CA LEU A 447 -21.26 9.95 -14.80
C LEU A 447 -20.67 11.17 -15.50
N LYS A 448 -20.80 11.27 -16.83
CA LYS A 448 -20.31 12.44 -17.60
C LYS A 448 -20.96 13.74 -17.15
N LYS A 449 -22.25 13.73 -16.83
CA LYS A 449 -22.97 14.90 -16.33
C LYS A 449 -22.37 15.39 -15.01
N VAL A 450 -22.19 14.50 -14.03
CA VAL A 450 -21.62 14.86 -12.72
C VAL A 450 -20.17 15.35 -12.85
N LEU A 451 -19.36 14.70 -13.69
CA LEU A 451 -17.99 15.14 -13.97
C LEU A 451 -17.95 16.57 -14.55
N ALA A 452 -18.85 16.89 -15.49
CA ALA A 452 -18.95 18.21 -16.08
C ALA A 452 -19.41 19.27 -15.06
N GLU A 453 -20.44 18.96 -14.26
CA GLU A 453 -20.95 19.85 -13.21
C GLU A 453 -19.88 20.21 -12.17
N LYS A 454 -19.02 19.24 -11.81
CA LYS A 454 -17.95 19.41 -10.82
C LYS A 454 -16.63 19.90 -11.42
N ASN A 455 -16.56 20.06 -12.74
CA ASN A 455 -15.35 20.39 -13.50
C ASN A 455 -14.19 19.43 -13.20
N VAL A 456 -14.47 18.13 -13.27
CA VAL A 456 -13.49 17.05 -13.06
C VAL A 456 -13.19 16.35 -14.37
N TYR A 457 -11.91 16.18 -14.67
CA TYR A 457 -11.43 15.41 -15.81
C TYR A 457 -11.02 14.00 -15.37
N LEU A 458 -11.74 12.99 -15.84
CA LEU A 458 -11.47 11.58 -15.54
C LEU A 458 -10.68 10.91 -16.68
N ILE A 459 -9.61 10.19 -16.32
CA ILE A 459 -8.80 9.33 -17.19
C ILE A 459 -9.02 7.88 -16.74
N GLY A 460 -9.66 7.10 -17.61
CA GLY A 460 -10.09 5.74 -17.30
C GLY A 460 -11.32 5.72 -16.39
N GLY A 461 -11.31 4.83 -15.40
CA GLY A 461 -12.45 4.62 -14.50
C GLY A 461 -13.49 3.65 -15.05
N ASP A 462 -14.32 3.14 -14.16
CA ASP A 462 -15.47 2.30 -14.47
C ASP A 462 -16.68 2.76 -13.63
N LEU A 463 -17.88 2.38 -14.06
CA LEU A 463 -19.15 2.86 -13.49
C LEU A 463 -19.37 2.41 -12.05
N ASP A 464 -18.67 1.38 -11.61
CA ASP A 464 -18.72 0.89 -10.24
C ASP A 464 -17.99 1.79 -9.24
N GLU A 465 -17.22 2.76 -9.71
CA GLU A 465 -16.56 3.76 -8.87
C GLU A 465 -17.12 5.18 -9.09
N ALA A 466 -18.24 5.30 -9.82
CA ALA A 466 -18.89 6.59 -10.06
C ALA A 466 -19.34 7.27 -8.75
N PRO A 467 -19.36 8.61 -8.66
CA PRO A 467 -19.66 9.33 -7.41
C PRO A 467 -20.96 8.91 -6.72
N MET A 468 -22.01 8.59 -7.49
CA MET A 468 -23.33 8.22 -6.98
C MET A 468 -23.37 6.89 -6.23
N VAL A 469 -22.30 6.10 -6.27
CA VAL A 469 -22.20 4.80 -5.57
C VAL A 469 -21.64 4.96 -4.16
N TYR A 470 -21.19 6.15 -3.80
CA TYR A 470 -20.60 6.50 -2.51
C TYR A 470 -21.58 7.30 -1.65
N LYS A 471 -21.44 7.20 -0.32
CA LYS A 471 -22.22 8.05 0.60
C LYS A 471 -21.78 9.51 0.45
N ASN A 472 -22.57 10.43 1.01
CA ASN A 472 -22.18 11.82 1.09
C ASN A 472 -21.04 11.98 2.10
N ILE A 473 -19.85 12.33 1.62
CA ILE A 473 -18.66 12.52 2.46
C ILE A 473 -18.83 13.61 3.52
N GLU A 474 -19.56 14.70 3.22
CA GLU A 474 -19.79 15.77 4.19
C GLU A 474 -20.63 15.27 5.38
N ALA A 475 -21.58 14.37 5.13
CA ALA A 475 -22.38 13.73 6.19
C ALA A 475 -21.54 12.76 7.03
N VAL A 476 -20.65 12.00 6.39
CA VAL A 476 -19.69 11.11 7.06
C VAL A 476 -18.76 11.90 7.98
N ILE A 477 -18.22 13.04 7.52
CA ILE A 477 -17.37 13.92 8.34
C ILE A 477 -18.16 14.56 9.49
N ALA A 478 -19.39 15.02 9.23
CA ALA A 478 -20.26 15.58 10.28
C ALA A 478 -20.59 14.56 11.39
N SER A 479 -20.66 13.27 11.04
CA SER A 479 -20.99 12.18 11.96
C SER A 479 -19.82 11.71 12.85
N GLN A 480 -18.65 12.33 12.74
CA GLN A 480 -17.43 11.93 13.49
C GLN A 480 -16.64 13.13 14.02
N THR A 481 -17.32 14.24 14.28
CA THR A 481 -16.69 15.46 14.84
C THR A 481 -16.04 15.22 16.20
N GLU A 482 -16.43 14.17 16.93
CA GLU A 482 -15.77 13.71 18.16
C GLU A 482 -14.47 12.92 17.91
N LEU A 483 -14.29 12.35 16.71
CA LEU A 483 -13.12 11.52 16.36
C LEU A 483 -11.98 12.34 15.75
N VAL A 484 -12.31 13.39 15.01
CA VAL A 484 -11.33 14.17 14.24
C VAL A 484 -11.63 15.68 14.21
N ASP A 485 -10.59 16.48 14.02
CA ASP A 485 -10.67 17.87 13.57
C ASP A 485 -10.26 17.98 12.10
N VAL A 486 -10.95 18.81 11.32
CA VAL A 486 -10.62 19.05 9.91
C VAL A 486 -9.63 20.20 9.79
N LEU A 487 -8.49 19.95 9.15
CA LEU A 487 -7.42 20.94 8.95
C LEU A 487 -7.42 21.53 7.53
N ALA A 488 -7.79 20.73 6.53
CA ALA A 488 -7.79 21.16 5.14
C ALA A 488 -8.81 20.37 4.30
N ARG A 489 -9.21 20.94 3.16
CA ARG A 489 -10.10 20.32 2.18
C ARG A 489 -9.36 20.09 0.87
N PHE A 490 -9.36 18.85 0.39
CA PHE A 490 -8.87 18.46 -0.93
C PHE A 490 -10.02 18.42 -1.92
N THR A 491 -9.92 19.11 -3.05
CA THR A 491 -10.93 19.06 -4.13
C THR A 491 -10.32 18.45 -5.39
N PRO A 492 -10.76 17.26 -5.84
CA PRO A 492 -10.22 16.60 -7.03
C PRO A 492 -10.57 17.39 -8.31
N LYS A 493 -9.67 17.33 -9.30
CA LYS A 493 -9.84 18.00 -10.61
C LYS A 493 -9.37 17.19 -11.80
N ILE A 494 -8.31 16.40 -11.65
CA ILE A 494 -7.82 15.52 -12.71
C ILE A 494 -7.58 14.16 -12.08
N VAL A 495 -8.45 13.20 -12.37
CA VAL A 495 -8.46 11.88 -11.73
C VAL A 495 -8.01 10.83 -12.72
N ARG A 496 -7.10 9.94 -12.31
CA ARG A 496 -6.73 8.76 -13.07
C ARG A 496 -7.06 7.50 -12.30
N MET A 497 -7.74 6.58 -12.96
CA MET A 497 -8.11 5.25 -12.43
C MET A 497 -7.84 4.16 -13.48
N ALA A 498 -8.03 2.90 -13.10
CA ALA A 498 -7.98 1.79 -14.06
C ALA A 498 -9.20 1.81 -15.00
N ASP A 499 -8.98 1.40 -16.26
CA ASP A 499 -10.06 1.28 -17.24
C ASP A 499 -11.00 0.08 -16.94
N ALA A 500 -12.24 0.18 -17.39
CA ALA A 500 -13.23 -0.90 -17.30
C ALA A 500 -12.78 -2.22 -17.96
N GLN A 501 -12.05 -2.17 -19.07
CA GLN A 501 -11.64 -3.37 -19.80
C GLN A 501 -10.53 -4.17 -19.10
N THR A 502 -9.59 -3.47 -18.45
CA THR A 502 -8.52 -4.11 -17.66
C THR A 502 -9.05 -4.71 -16.37
N THR A 503 -10.24 -4.31 -15.93
CA THR A 503 -10.87 -4.82 -14.72
C THR A 503 -11.92 -5.90 -14.92
N ARG A 504 -12.55 -6.00 -16.10
CA ARG A 504 -13.60 -7.00 -16.41
C ARG A 504 -13.09 -8.34 -16.94
N LYS A 505 -11.89 -8.39 -17.53
CA LYS A 505 -11.32 -9.64 -18.09
C LYS A 505 -10.81 -10.63 -17.05
N GLU A 506 -10.57 -10.20 -15.81
CA GLU A 506 -9.65 -10.92 -14.91
C GLU A 506 -10.26 -11.28 -13.54
N GLY A 507 -11.57 -11.11 -13.38
CA GLY A 507 -12.31 -11.48 -12.17
C GLY A 507 -12.02 -10.53 -11.00
N ARG A 508 -13.08 -10.01 -10.38
CA ARG A 508 -12.98 -9.31 -9.09
C ARG A 508 -13.71 -10.15 -8.06
N GLU A 509 -13.07 -10.42 -6.93
CA GLU A 509 -13.79 -10.86 -5.73
C GLU A 509 -14.33 -9.58 -5.08
N ASP A 510 -15.63 -9.32 -5.30
CA ASP A 510 -16.56 -8.54 -4.47
C ASP A 510 -17.95 -8.52 -5.14
#